data_AF-A0A6I5CMU8-F1
#
_entry.id   AF-A0A6I5CMU8-F1
#
_cell.length_a   1.000
_cell.length_b   1.000
_cell.length_c   1.000
_cell.angle_alpha   90.00
_cell.angle_beta   90.00
_cell.angle_gamma   90.00
#
_symmetry.space_group_name_H-M   'P 1'
#
loop_
_entity.id
_entity.type
_entity.pdbx_description
1 polymer ?
#
loop_
_entity_poly.entity_id
_entity_poly.type
_entity_poly.pdbx_seq_one_letter_code
_entity_poly.pdbx_strand_id
1 'polypeptide(L)'
;VKGDTYPVLDARRTLELLNAAPHAGGGGGIGGCAAPVPLEDPAKERTEDRPAAPCDSSATGGKAVGGSSSAPGGGGTRTTLTVEKAVFGLAAHPSGGRQTLVPSWLFQVRGAAGQSPFTVTYPAVDPKYLTSPVPPSGQPEPRPSGPGATTSPATREVHPAGYSASGDELTVTFEGGVCADYRVSAKEDSGRVTVTVTETPWQGKVCIMIAKVYHRTVHLDRPLGERTVVGPDGRAIPSRAAGAGLPQSGTPVR
;
A
#
# COMPACT_ATOMS: atom_id res chain seq x y z
N VAL A 1 13.01 25.12 -22.45
CA VAL A 1 11.55 24.90 -22.37
C VAL A 1 11.06 25.55 -21.08
N LYS A 2 10.02 26.39 -21.13
CA LYS A 2 9.44 27.00 -19.93
C LYS A 2 8.45 26.00 -19.33
N GLY A 3 8.66 25.59 -18.08
CA GLY A 3 7.75 24.66 -17.39
C GLY A 3 6.43 25.32 -17.00
N ASP A 4 5.49 24.50 -16.57
CA ASP A 4 4.20 24.96 -16.04
C ASP A 4 4.40 25.77 -14.75
N THR A 5 3.63 26.86 -14.60
CA THR A 5 3.64 27.70 -13.39
C THR A 5 2.41 27.38 -12.55
N TYR A 6 2.64 26.91 -11.32
CA TYR A 6 1.58 26.66 -10.35
C TYR A 6 1.65 27.66 -9.19
N PRO A 7 0.50 28.17 -8.71
CA PRO A 7 0.47 29.02 -7.55
C PRO A 7 0.85 28.22 -6.29
N VAL A 8 1.80 28.75 -5.53
CA VAL A 8 2.21 28.19 -4.24
C VAL A 8 1.18 28.58 -3.19
N LEU A 9 0.58 27.58 -2.54
CA LEU A 9 -0.27 27.78 -1.37
C LEU A 9 0.58 28.20 -0.17
N ASP A 10 0.02 29.03 0.72
CA ASP A 10 0.67 29.34 1.98
C ASP A 10 0.64 28.12 2.95
N ALA A 11 1.47 28.19 4.00
CA ALA A 11 1.62 27.11 4.96
C ALA A 11 0.33 26.80 5.74
N ARG A 12 -0.49 27.82 6.06
CA ARG A 12 -1.73 27.63 6.83
C ARG A 12 -2.77 26.90 5.99
N ARG A 13 -2.96 27.35 4.74
CA ARG A 13 -3.89 26.72 3.81
C ARG A 13 -3.48 25.28 3.49
N THR A 14 -2.18 25.04 3.38
CA THR A 14 -1.63 23.68 3.19
C THR A 14 -1.90 22.80 4.41
N LEU A 15 -1.76 23.32 5.63
CA LEU A 15 -2.06 22.60 6.88
C LEU A 15 -3.56 22.28 7.02
N GLU A 16 -4.44 23.18 6.57
CA GLU A 16 -5.88 22.92 6.49
C GLU A 16 -6.19 21.74 5.56
N LEU A 17 -5.56 21.71 4.37
CA LEU A 17 -5.72 20.60 3.43
C LEU A 17 -5.20 19.28 4.01
N LEU A 18 -4.05 19.31 4.69
CA LEU A 18 -3.50 18.14 5.38
C LEU A 18 -4.47 17.61 6.45
N ASN A 19 -5.10 18.49 7.22
CA ASN A 19 -6.08 18.10 8.26
C ASN A 19 -7.43 17.66 7.69
N ALA A 20 -7.82 18.16 6.52
CA ALA A 20 -9.07 17.84 5.84
C ALA A 20 -9.00 16.58 4.97
N ALA A 21 -7.80 16.18 4.55
CA ALA A 21 -7.60 14.95 3.79
C ALA A 21 -8.14 13.77 4.62
N PRO A 22 -8.97 12.89 4.03
CA PRO A 22 -9.30 11.62 4.66
C PRO A 22 -7.99 10.96 5.04
N HIS A 23 -7.87 10.43 6.27
CA HIS A 23 -6.69 9.69 6.67
C HIS A 23 -6.46 8.57 5.65
N ALA A 24 -5.61 8.83 4.65
CA ALA A 24 -5.07 7.79 3.81
C ALA A 24 -4.37 6.86 4.80
N GLY A 25 -4.92 5.66 4.92
CA GLY A 25 -4.52 4.69 5.95
C GLY A 25 -3.01 4.66 6.09
N GLY A 26 -2.54 4.67 7.35
CA GLY A 26 -1.13 4.71 7.71
C GLY A 26 -0.33 3.65 6.96
N GLY A 27 0.17 4.05 5.80
CA GLY A 27 1.12 3.33 4.99
C GLY A 27 2.50 3.89 5.29
N GLY A 28 3.34 3.05 5.90
CA GLY A 28 4.79 3.17 5.76
C GLY A 28 5.46 4.31 6.50
N GLY A 29 5.30 4.37 7.83
CA GLY A 29 6.35 4.94 8.66
C GLY A 29 7.58 4.03 8.62
N ILE A 30 8.52 4.29 7.70
CA ILE A 30 9.87 3.75 7.82
C ILE A 30 10.55 4.46 9.00
N GLY A 31 10.72 3.76 10.11
CA GLY A 31 11.41 4.30 11.29
C GLY A 31 11.02 3.65 12.61
N GLY A 32 10.85 2.32 12.65
CA GLY A 32 10.79 1.59 13.91
C GLY A 32 12.21 1.25 14.36
N CYS A 33 12.66 1.85 15.47
CA CYS A 33 13.93 1.52 16.11
C CYS A 33 14.01 0.00 16.35
N ALA A 34 15.10 -0.63 15.91
CA ALA A 34 15.40 -2.01 16.29
C ALA A 34 15.53 -2.09 17.82
N ALA A 35 14.69 -2.91 18.46
CA ALA A 35 14.91 -3.32 19.84
C ALA A 35 16.13 -4.26 19.88
N PRO A 36 17.05 -4.11 20.85
CA PRO A 36 18.18 -5.03 20.99
C PRO A 36 17.66 -6.44 21.30
N VAL A 37 18.07 -7.42 20.50
CA VAL A 37 17.90 -8.84 20.82
C VAL A 37 18.81 -9.19 21.99
N PRO A 38 18.31 -9.83 23.07
CA PRO A 38 19.16 -10.34 24.14
C PRO A 38 20.08 -11.45 23.61
N LEU A 39 21.36 -11.39 23.98
CA LEU A 39 22.30 -12.51 23.83
C LEU A 39 21.92 -13.59 24.84
N GLU A 40 21.64 -14.80 24.36
CA GLU A 40 21.42 -15.97 25.21
C GLU A 40 22.77 -16.54 25.67
N ASP A 41 23.03 -16.53 26.98
CA ASP A 41 24.11 -17.30 27.59
C ASP A 41 23.74 -18.80 27.57
N PRO A 42 24.56 -19.70 26.98
CA PRO A 42 24.26 -21.12 26.84
C PRO A 42 24.52 -21.92 28.13
N ALA A 43 24.07 -21.40 29.27
CA ALA A 43 24.17 -22.09 30.55
C ALA A 43 23.01 -21.71 31.48
N LYS A 44 21.81 -22.20 31.18
CA LYS A 44 20.78 -22.61 32.15
C LYS A 44 19.57 -23.20 31.43
N GLU A 45 19.51 -24.53 31.39
CA GLU A 45 18.29 -25.26 31.11
C GLU A 45 17.25 -25.06 32.24
N ARG A 46 15.98 -25.17 31.83
CA ARG A 46 14.75 -25.31 32.62
C ARG A 46 14.19 -24.05 33.30
N THR A 47 13.22 -23.42 32.65
CA THR A 47 11.82 -23.30 33.14
C THR A 47 10.93 -22.95 31.95
N GLU A 48 9.93 -23.80 31.72
CA GLU A 48 8.88 -23.64 30.71
C GLU A 48 7.96 -22.45 31.00
N ASP A 49 7.41 -21.88 29.94
CA ASP A 49 6.21 -21.04 29.87
C ASP A 49 6.18 -19.71 30.66
N ARG A 50 6.60 -18.63 29.99
CA ARG A 50 6.11 -17.27 30.29
C ARG A 50 5.78 -16.54 29.00
N PRO A 51 4.50 -16.27 28.70
CA PRO A 51 4.15 -15.37 27.61
C PRO A 51 4.74 -13.98 27.89
N ALA A 52 5.44 -13.44 26.90
CA ALA A 52 5.95 -12.08 26.92
C ALA A 52 4.77 -11.12 27.16
N ALA A 53 4.83 -10.36 28.25
CA ALA A 53 3.83 -9.35 28.54
C ALA A 53 3.83 -8.29 27.42
N PRO A 54 2.67 -7.88 26.89
CA PRO A 54 2.59 -6.66 26.13
C PRO A 54 3.04 -5.50 27.03
N CYS A 55 3.70 -4.50 26.44
CA CYS A 55 4.08 -3.28 27.13
C CYS A 55 2.81 -2.49 27.51
N ASP A 56 2.15 -2.90 28.58
CA ASP A 56 1.18 -2.09 29.31
C ASP A 56 1.97 -1.04 30.09
N SER A 57 1.96 0.20 29.60
CA SER A 57 2.36 1.34 30.41
C SER A 57 1.13 1.81 31.18
N SER A 58 0.83 1.13 32.28
CA SER A 58 -0.15 1.60 33.26
C SER A 58 0.55 1.96 34.58
N ALA A 59 0.09 3.10 35.13
CA ALA A 59 0.28 3.64 36.47
C ALA A 59 1.52 4.56 36.66
N THR A 60 1.41 5.78 37.20
CA THR A 60 0.57 6.20 38.34
C THR A 60 0.22 7.70 38.33
N GLY A 61 -1.04 8.02 38.67
CA GLY A 61 -1.38 8.99 39.72
C GLY A 61 -1.56 10.47 39.36
N GLY A 62 -2.81 10.92 39.27
CA GLY A 62 -3.18 12.35 39.38
C GLY A 62 -4.67 12.61 39.13
N LYS A 63 -5.40 12.99 40.18
CA LYS A 63 -6.87 13.10 40.28
C LYS A 63 -7.43 14.40 39.64
N ALA A 64 -8.70 14.34 39.25
CA ALA A 64 -9.52 15.23 38.40
C ALA A 64 -9.90 16.62 38.94
N VAL A 65 -10.34 17.53 38.03
CA VAL A 65 -11.57 18.39 38.08
C VAL A 65 -11.94 18.80 36.62
N GLY A 66 -13.01 18.32 35.97
CA GLY A 66 -14.38 18.90 35.87
C GLY A 66 -14.56 19.79 34.61
N GLY A 67 -15.55 19.69 33.72
CA GLY A 67 -16.75 18.84 33.56
C GLY A 67 -17.48 19.06 32.22
N SER A 68 -18.48 18.20 31.94
CA SER A 68 -19.66 18.25 31.02
C SER A 68 -19.55 18.84 29.59
N SER A 69 -20.16 18.29 28.53
CA SER A 69 -21.22 17.27 28.39
C SER A 69 -21.49 16.91 26.90
N SER A 70 -21.98 15.68 26.71
CA SER A 70 -22.87 15.14 25.64
C SER A 70 -22.36 14.97 24.19
N ALA A 71 -22.20 13.70 23.80
CA ALA A 71 -22.18 13.17 22.42
C ALA A 71 -23.62 12.83 21.94
N PRO A 72 -23.84 12.54 20.63
CA PRO A 72 -23.57 11.21 20.04
C PRO A 72 -22.90 11.31 18.64
N GLY A 73 -22.12 10.40 18.08
CA GLY A 73 -21.58 9.08 18.42
C GLY A 73 -20.49 8.75 17.37
N GLY A 74 -19.51 7.91 17.73
CA GLY A 74 -18.36 7.57 16.86
C GLY A 74 -17.11 8.44 17.07
N GLY A 75 -16.91 8.98 18.27
CA GLY A 75 -15.80 9.88 18.58
C GLY A 75 -14.53 9.14 18.99
N GLY A 76 -13.71 8.73 18.02
CA GLY A 76 -12.29 8.57 18.30
C GLY A 76 -11.74 9.93 18.75
N THR A 77 -11.09 9.99 19.90
CA THR A 77 -10.51 11.22 20.42
C THR A 77 -9.44 11.70 19.43
N ARG A 78 -9.72 12.74 18.65
CA ARG A 78 -8.71 13.34 17.76
C ARG A 78 -7.61 13.95 18.62
N THR A 79 -6.41 13.39 18.55
CA THR A 79 -5.24 13.99 19.19
C THR A 79 -4.77 15.19 18.38
N THR A 80 -4.67 16.35 19.02
CA THR A 80 -4.10 17.56 18.43
C THR A 80 -2.62 17.65 18.77
N LEU A 81 -1.80 18.00 17.77
CA LEU A 81 -0.36 18.20 17.93
C LEU A 81 0.01 19.64 17.56
N THR A 82 1.01 20.20 18.24
CA THR A 82 1.46 21.57 17.99
C THR A 82 2.48 21.61 16.87
N VAL A 83 2.18 22.37 15.81
CA VAL A 83 3.16 22.72 14.77
C VAL A 83 3.97 23.93 15.25
N GLU A 84 5.30 23.80 15.31
CA GLU A 84 6.19 24.85 15.78
C GLU A 84 6.75 25.70 14.64
N LYS A 85 6.98 25.07 13.48
CA LYS A 85 7.61 25.71 12.33
C LYS A 85 7.08 25.14 11.02
N ALA A 86 6.95 25.99 10.02
CA ALA A 86 6.70 25.58 8.63
C ALA A 86 7.82 26.12 7.74
N VAL A 87 8.40 25.27 6.91
CA VAL A 87 9.47 25.63 5.97
C VAL A 87 9.07 25.20 4.56
N PHE A 88 9.17 26.11 3.60
CA PHE A 88 8.97 25.78 2.19
C PHE A 88 10.22 25.09 1.65
N GLY A 89 10.04 23.96 0.97
CA GLY A 89 11.14 23.18 0.43
C GLY A 89 10.66 22.13 -0.55
N LEU A 90 11.45 21.06 -0.69
CA LEU A 90 11.12 19.92 -1.54
C LEU A 90 10.84 18.71 -0.66
N ALA A 91 9.79 17.95 -0.99
CA ALA A 91 9.52 16.65 -0.39
C ALA A 91 9.24 15.63 -1.49
N ALA A 92 9.55 14.37 -1.20
CA ALA A 92 9.26 13.26 -2.10
C ALA A 92 7.73 13.05 -2.20
N HIS A 93 7.23 12.93 -3.43
CA HIS A 93 5.84 12.67 -3.74
C HIS A 93 5.75 11.59 -4.81
N PRO A 94 4.89 10.57 -4.63
CA PRO A 94 4.68 9.55 -5.65
C PRO A 94 3.96 10.15 -6.86
N SER A 95 4.47 9.90 -8.06
CA SER A 95 3.82 10.28 -9.33
C SER A 95 4.14 9.25 -10.40
N GLY A 96 3.10 8.63 -10.99
CA GLY A 96 3.26 7.63 -12.05
C GLY A 96 4.18 6.46 -11.68
N GLY A 97 4.10 5.96 -10.43
CA GLY A 97 4.92 4.85 -9.93
C GLY A 97 6.37 5.20 -9.61
N ARG A 98 6.75 6.48 -9.67
CA ARG A 98 8.10 6.98 -9.34
C ARG A 98 8.05 7.99 -8.19
N GLN A 99 9.16 8.18 -7.49
CA GLN A 99 9.33 9.26 -6.52
C GLN A 99 9.84 10.51 -7.23
N THR A 100 9.13 11.63 -7.06
CA THR A 100 9.53 12.95 -7.58
C THR A 100 9.60 13.95 -6.44
N LEU A 101 10.53 14.89 -6.50
CA LEU A 101 10.57 16.01 -5.57
C LEU A 101 9.58 17.08 -6.00
N VAL A 102 8.64 17.44 -5.13
CA VAL A 102 7.65 18.50 -5.36
C VAL A 102 7.79 19.63 -4.34
N PRO A 103 7.52 20.88 -4.74
CA PRO A 103 7.39 22.00 -3.81
C PRO A 103 6.38 21.67 -2.70
N SER A 104 6.83 21.74 -1.46
CA SER A 104 6.08 21.27 -0.28
C SER A 104 6.32 22.17 0.93
N TRP A 105 5.37 22.17 1.86
CA TRP A 105 5.59 22.67 3.21
C TRP A 105 6.01 21.52 4.12
N LEU A 106 7.09 21.76 4.87
CA LEU A 106 7.63 20.87 5.90
C LEU A 106 7.27 21.46 7.26
N PHE A 107 6.34 20.80 7.95
CA PHE A 107 5.84 21.20 9.26
C PHE A 107 6.61 20.46 10.35
N GLN A 108 7.36 21.19 11.17
CA GLN A 108 7.94 20.64 12.39
C GLN A 108 6.88 20.59 13.48
N VAL A 109 6.61 19.39 13.96
CA VAL A 109 5.61 19.09 14.98
C VAL A 109 6.32 18.79 16.29
N ARG A 110 5.86 19.41 17.36
CA ARG A 110 6.32 19.14 18.72
C ARG A 110 5.99 17.70 19.09
N GLY A 111 7.01 16.94 19.49
CA GLY A 111 6.83 15.62 20.07
C GLY A 111 6.08 15.69 21.40
N ALA A 112 5.39 14.61 21.78
CA ALA A 112 4.86 14.49 23.14
C ALA A 112 5.99 14.54 24.19
N ALA A 113 5.65 14.70 25.47
CA ALA A 113 6.66 14.71 26.53
C ALA A 113 7.59 13.49 26.45
N GLY A 114 8.89 13.72 26.31
CA GLY A 114 9.91 12.68 26.14
C GLY A 114 10.12 12.19 24.69
N GLN A 115 9.43 12.75 23.70
CA GLN A 115 9.59 12.44 22.28
C GLN A 115 10.28 13.59 21.53
N SER A 116 11.16 13.24 20.60
CA SER A 116 11.80 14.22 19.71
C SER A 116 10.76 14.86 18.75
N PRO A 117 10.98 16.11 18.31
CA PRO A 117 10.15 16.72 17.26
C PRO A 117 10.28 15.94 15.96
N PHE A 118 9.24 15.97 15.13
CA PHE A 118 9.20 15.27 13.85
C PHE A 118 8.62 16.15 12.74
N THR A 119 8.92 15.82 11.49
CA THR A 119 8.48 16.59 10.33
C THR A 119 7.33 15.89 9.60
N VAL A 120 6.28 16.64 9.29
CA VAL A 120 5.20 16.22 8.38
C VAL A 120 5.24 17.09 7.13
N THR A 121 5.14 16.49 5.95
CA THR A 121 5.22 17.21 4.67
C THR A 121 3.92 17.15 3.90
N TYR A 122 3.53 18.24 3.26
CA TYR A 122 2.40 18.26 2.32
C TYR A 122 2.69 19.17 1.12
N PRO A 123 2.32 18.79 -0.12
CA PRO A 123 2.59 19.59 -1.30
C PRO A 123 2.01 21.00 -1.22
N ALA A 124 2.78 21.98 -1.64
CA ALA A 124 2.46 23.40 -1.51
C ALA A 124 1.67 23.95 -2.72
N VAL A 125 0.91 23.10 -3.39
CA VAL A 125 0.07 23.45 -4.54
C VAL A 125 -1.33 22.88 -4.31
N ASP A 126 -2.32 23.43 -5.01
CA ASP A 126 -3.68 22.89 -4.97
C ASP A 126 -3.68 21.42 -5.42
N PRO A 127 -4.33 20.50 -4.69
CA PRO A 127 -4.41 19.08 -5.03
C PRO A 127 -4.86 18.79 -6.46
N LYS A 128 -5.64 19.68 -7.10
CA LYS A 128 -6.02 19.55 -8.51
C LYS A 128 -4.84 19.52 -9.48
N TYR A 129 -3.68 20.05 -9.08
CA TYR A 129 -2.44 20.02 -9.87
C TYR A 129 -1.58 18.78 -9.59
N LEU A 130 -1.87 18.07 -8.50
CA LEU A 130 -1.21 16.81 -8.13
C LEU A 130 -1.88 15.60 -8.76
N THR A 131 -2.95 15.81 -9.53
CA THR A 131 -3.63 14.78 -10.27
C THR A 131 -2.58 14.07 -11.13
N SER A 132 -2.31 12.81 -10.80
CA SER A 132 -1.62 11.89 -11.70
C SER A 132 -2.29 12.01 -13.07
N PRO A 133 -1.58 11.85 -14.20
CA PRO A 133 -2.29 11.65 -15.46
C PRO A 133 -3.31 10.55 -15.20
N VAL A 134 -4.59 10.93 -15.31
CA VAL A 134 -5.68 9.98 -15.40
C VAL A 134 -5.22 9.03 -16.52
N PRO A 135 -4.96 7.74 -16.27
CA PRO A 135 -4.97 6.80 -17.39
C PRO A 135 -6.27 7.11 -18.13
N PRO A 136 -6.24 7.38 -19.44
CA PRO A 136 -7.37 7.97 -20.17
C PRO A 136 -8.65 7.37 -19.65
N SER A 137 -9.55 8.24 -19.18
CA SER A 137 -10.78 7.93 -18.45
C SER A 137 -11.55 6.78 -19.10
N GLY A 138 -11.10 5.57 -18.85
CA GLY A 138 -11.85 4.34 -18.98
C GLY A 138 -12.51 4.16 -17.63
N GLN A 139 -13.42 5.08 -17.31
CA GLN A 139 -14.56 4.66 -16.53
C GLN A 139 -15.15 3.51 -17.35
N PRO A 140 -15.23 2.26 -16.84
CA PRO A 140 -16.18 1.34 -17.41
C PRO A 140 -17.50 2.07 -17.24
N GLU A 141 -18.02 2.58 -18.35
CA GLU A 141 -19.42 2.93 -18.43
C GLU A 141 -20.20 1.81 -17.72
N PRO A 142 -21.09 2.11 -16.76
CA PRO A 142 -22.09 1.15 -16.40
C PRO A 142 -22.85 0.89 -17.70
N ARG A 143 -22.48 -0.18 -18.40
CA ARG A 143 -23.24 -0.67 -19.54
C ARG A 143 -24.68 -0.76 -19.05
N PRO A 144 -25.66 -0.20 -19.79
CA PRO A 144 -27.03 -0.20 -19.32
C PRO A 144 -27.42 -1.63 -18.95
N SER A 145 -27.89 -1.80 -17.71
CA SER A 145 -28.61 -2.99 -17.29
C SER A 145 -29.80 -3.13 -18.22
N GLY A 146 -29.62 -3.91 -19.28
CA GLY A 146 -30.72 -4.38 -20.10
C GLY A 146 -31.69 -5.13 -19.18
N PRO A 147 -33.00 -4.94 -19.32
CA PRO A 147 -33.96 -5.65 -18.50
C PRO A 147 -33.89 -7.14 -18.83
N GLY A 148 -33.41 -7.93 -17.88
CA GLY A 148 -33.41 -9.40 -17.96
C GLY A 148 -32.01 -9.99 -18.02
N ALA A 149 -31.41 -10.23 -16.86
CA ALA A 149 -30.39 -11.27 -16.71
C ALA A 149 -30.45 -11.85 -15.29
N THR A 150 -30.78 -13.13 -15.27
CA THR A 150 -31.00 -14.00 -14.12
C THR A 150 -29.80 -14.11 -13.20
N THR A 151 -30.08 -14.31 -11.92
CA THR A 151 -29.16 -14.68 -10.84
C THR A 151 -28.19 -15.79 -11.26
N SER A 152 -26.92 -15.44 -11.46
CA SER A 152 -25.77 -16.36 -11.49
C SER A 152 -24.52 -15.58 -11.07
N PRO A 153 -23.62 -16.17 -10.27
CA PRO A 153 -22.41 -15.47 -9.85
C PRO A 153 -21.50 -15.29 -11.07
N ALA A 154 -21.46 -14.08 -11.61
CA ALA A 154 -20.60 -13.78 -12.75
C ALA A 154 -19.14 -13.86 -12.31
N THR A 155 -18.43 -14.89 -12.79
CA THR A 155 -16.97 -14.95 -12.71
C THR A 155 -16.37 -13.70 -13.34
N ARG A 156 -15.36 -13.11 -12.69
CA ARG A 156 -14.66 -11.91 -13.16
C ARG A 156 -13.23 -12.24 -13.56
N GLU A 157 -12.74 -11.53 -14.54
CA GLU A 157 -11.33 -11.61 -14.93
C GLU A 157 -10.50 -10.63 -14.09
N VAL A 158 -9.31 -11.07 -13.66
CA VAL A 158 -8.38 -10.30 -12.85
C VAL A 158 -7.13 -10.02 -13.67
N HIS A 159 -6.67 -8.76 -13.66
CA HIS A 159 -5.47 -8.36 -14.37
C HIS A 159 -4.22 -8.75 -13.56
N PRO A 160 -3.28 -9.55 -14.13
CA PRO A 160 -2.02 -9.84 -13.49
C PRO A 160 -1.14 -8.59 -13.33
N ALA A 161 -0.53 -8.43 -12.16
CA ALA A 161 0.42 -7.36 -11.88
C ALA A 161 1.84 -7.66 -12.41
N GLY A 162 2.19 -8.94 -12.56
CA GLY A 162 3.47 -9.36 -13.11
C GLY A 162 3.65 -10.88 -13.06
N TYR A 163 4.77 -11.36 -13.61
CA TYR A 163 5.13 -12.78 -13.57
C TYR A 163 6.62 -12.99 -13.30
N SER A 164 6.99 -14.16 -12.79
CA SER A 164 8.37 -14.67 -12.80
C SER A 164 8.37 -16.08 -13.37
N ALA A 165 9.42 -16.44 -14.09
CA ALA A 165 9.56 -17.76 -14.70
C ALA A 165 10.84 -18.46 -14.22
N SER A 166 10.74 -19.76 -13.95
CA SER A 166 11.87 -20.61 -13.56
C SER A 166 11.68 -21.98 -14.20
N GLY A 167 12.50 -22.32 -15.21
CA GLY A 167 12.31 -23.53 -16.00
C GLY A 167 10.96 -23.51 -16.73
N ASP A 168 10.14 -24.52 -16.47
CA ASP A 168 8.76 -24.70 -16.94
C ASP A 168 7.72 -24.13 -15.98
N GLU A 169 8.11 -23.54 -14.85
CA GLU A 169 7.18 -22.89 -13.93
C GLU A 169 6.99 -21.40 -14.24
N LEU A 170 5.73 -20.98 -14.33
CA LEU A 170 5.33 -19.58 -14.45
C LEU A 170 4.56 -19.15 -13.20
N THR A 171 5.17 -18.32 -12.36
CA THR A 171 4.52 -17.72 -11.18
C THR A 171 3.89 -16.39 -11.54
N VAL A 172 2.58 -16.32 -11.49
CA VAL A 172 1.78 -15.13 -11.76
C VAL A 172 1.47 -14.41 -10.44
N THR A 173 1.71 -13.10 -10.41
CA THR A 173 1.39 -12.22 -9.28
C THR A 173 0.19 -11.34 -9.63
N PHE A 174 -0.82 -11.28 -8.77
CA PHE A 174 -2.01 -10.44 -8.96
C PHE A 174 -2.60 -10.02 -7.61
N GLU A 175 -3.47 -9.00 -7.62
CA GLU A 175 -4.23 -8.60 -6.45
C GLU A 175 -5.67 -9.11 -6.54
N GLY A 176 -6.21 -9.59 -5.42
CA GLY A 176 -7.58 -10.10 -5.35
C GLY A 176 -8.19 -9.89 -3.96
N GLY A 177 -9.51 -9.84 -3.87
CA GLY A 177 -10.23 -9.84 -2.61
C GLY A 177 -10.09 -11.16 -1.84
N VAL A 178 -10.38 -11.15 -0.55
CA VAL A 178 -10.19 -12.34 0.32
C VAL A 178 -11.35 -13.33 0.32
N CYS A 179 -12.48 -13.01 -0.33
CA CYS A 179 -13.69 -13.85 -0.35
C CYS A 179 -14.04 -14.32 -1.77
N ALA A 180 -13.03 -14.77 -2.49
CA ALA A 180 -13.19 -15.36 -3.80
C ALA A 180 -12.14 -16.45 -4.01
N ASP A 181 -12.50 -17.42 -4.85
CA ASP A 181 -11.54 -18.38 -5.37
C ASP A 181 -10.88 -17.83 -6.64
N TYR A 182 -9.59 -18.06 -6.77
CA TYR A 182 -8.80 -17.62 -7.92
C TYR A 182 -8.22 -18.81 -8.66
N ARG A 183 -8.51 -18.88 -9.96
CA ARG A 183 -7.92 -19.86 -10.89
C ARG A 183 -7.00 -19.16 -11.87
N VAL A 184 -5.79 -19.68 -12.04
CA VAL A 184 -4.85 -19.22 -13.07
C VAL A 184 -4.69 -20.31 -14.11
N SER A 185 -4.74 -19.93 -15.39
CA SER A 185 -4.44 -20.81 -16.52
C SER A 185 -3.47 -20.13 -17.48
N ALA A 186 -2.69 -20.95 -18.18
CA ALA A 186 -1.80 -20.53 -19.24
C ALA A 186 -2.16 -21.28 -20.54
N LYS A 187 -2.15 -20.57 -21.67
CA LYS A 187 -2.22 -21.16 -23.01
C LYS A 187 -0.96 -20.82 -23.76
N GLU A 188 -0.27 -21.84 -24.26
CA GLU A 188 1.02 -21.71 -24.92
C GLU A 188 0.89 -21.75 -26.43
N ASP A 189 1.45 -20.72 -27.07
CA ASP A 189 1.67 -20.66 -28.51
C ASP A 189 3.18 -20.59 -28.79
N SER A 190 3.56 -20.62 -30.07
CA SER A 190 4.96 -20.64 -30.50
C SER A 190 5.77 -19.42 -30.05
N GLY A 191 5.13 -18.25 -29.90
CA GLY A 191 5.81 -16.99 -29.53
C GLY A 191 5.26 -16.29 -28.28
N ARG A 192 4.18 -16.80 -27.68
CA ARG A 192 3.54 -16.15 -26.52
C ARG A 192 2.92 -17.16 -25.57
N VAL A 193 2.76 -16.74 -24.32
CA VAL A 193 2.00 -17.46 -23.30
C VAL A 193 0.88 -16.55 -22.81
N THR A 194 -0.37 -16.95 -23.04
CA THR A 194 -1.53 -16.19 -22.62
C THR A 194 -1.98 -16.65 -21.24
N VAL A 195 -1.92 -15.76 -20.25
CA VAL A 195 -2.31 -16.02 -18.87
C VAL A 195 -3.70 -15.47 -18.63
N THR A 196 -4.55 -16.27 -17.98
CA THR A 196 -5.88 -15.83 -17.53
C THR A 196 -6.03 -16.09 -16.04
N VAL A 197 -6.49 -15.08 -15.31
CA VAL A 197 -6.83 -15.20 -13.88
C VAL A 197 -8.33 -14.98 -13.74
N THR A 198 -9.03 -15.98 -13.21
CA THR A 198 -10.48 -15.97 -13.01
C THR A 198 -10.80 -15.93 -11.52
N GLU A 199 -11.57 -14.92 -11.12
CA GLU A 199 -12.16 -14.76 -9.81
C GLU A 199 -13.56 -15.38 -9.76
N THR A 200 -13.83 -16.18 -8.73
CA THR A 200 -15.15 -16.71 -8.40
C THR A 200 -15.56 -16.23 -7.01
N PRO A 201 -16.39 -15.16 -6.91
CA PRO A 201 -16.80 -14.60 -5.63
C PRO A 201 -17.69 -15.55 -4.83
N TRP A 202 -17.43 -15.67 -3.53
CA TRP A 202 -18.25 -16.48 -2.63
C TRP A 202 -19.60 -15.82 -2.36
N GLN A 203 -20.68 -16.57 -2.54
CA GLN A 203 -22.04 -16.07 -2.31
C GLN A 203 -22.43 -16.15 -0.82
N GLY A 204 -23.17 -15.14 -0.35
CA GLY A 204 -23.75 -15.14 1.00
C GLY A 204 -22.74 -15.06 2.16
N LYS A 205 -21.50 -14.64 1.89
CA LYS A 205 -20.47 -14.45 2.90
C LYS A 205 -20.29 -12.96 3.19
N VAL A 206 -20.17 -12.60 4.47
CA VAL A 206 -19.77 -11.26 4.88
C VAL A 206 -18.31 -11.08 4.49
N CYS A 207 -18.04 -10.19 3.53
CA CYS A 207 -16.70 -9.95 3.04
C CYS A 207 -16.17 -8.57 3.44
N ILE A 208 -14.97 -8.55 4.01
CA ILE A 208 -14.24 -7.30 4.23
C ILE A 208 -13.64 -6.81 2.91
N MET A 209 -13.65 -5.51 2.70
CA MET A 209 -13.09 -4.85 1.51
C MET A 209 -11.56 -4.77 1.60
N ILE A 210 -10.89 -5.93 1.61
CA ILE A 210 -9.42 -6.03 1.64
C ILE A 210 -8.96 -6.83 0.42
N ALA A 211 -8.01 -6.25 -0.32
CA ALA A 211 -7.25 -6.95 -1.36
C ALA A 211 -5.94 -7.52 -0.80
N LYS A 212 -5.53 -8.69 -1.29
CA LYS A 212 -4.25 -9.33 -1.02
C LYS A 212 -3.50 -9.56 -2.31
N VAL A 213 -2.18 -9.54 -2.21
CA VAL A 213 -1.30 -10.01 -3.28
C VAL A 213 -1.28 -11.54 -3.25
N TYR A 214 -1.57 -12.15 -4.38
CA TYR A 214 -1.52 -13.59 -4.59
C TYR A 214 -0.37 -13.93 -5.55
N HIS A 215 0.32 -15.02 -5.23
CA HIS A 215 1.26 -15.69 -6.13
C HIS A 215 0.68 -17.06 -6.48
N ARG A 216 0.58 -17.36 -7.77
CA ARG A 216 0.05 -18.63 -8.27
C ARG A 216 0.96 -19.15 -9.37
N THR A 217 1.44 -20.37 -9.19
CA THR A 217 2.31 -21.05 -10.14
C THR A 217 1.47 -21.93 -11.05
N VAL A 218 1.77 -21.87 -12.34
CA VAL A 218 1.28 -22.81 -13.35
C VAL A 218 2.47 -23.44 -14.05
N HIS A 219 2.33 -24.72 -14.43
CA HIS A 219 3.33 -25.42 -15.22
C HIS A 219 3.07 -25.19 -16.70
N LEU A 220 4.14 -24.96 -17.44
CA LEU A 220 4.18 -24.87 -18.88
C LEU A 220 4.63 -26.21 -19.47
N ASP A 221 4.16 -26.55 -20.67
CA ASP A 221 4.60 -27.74 -21.42
C ASP A 221 6.08 -27.65 -21.79
N ARG A 222 6.60 -26.44 -21.97
CA ARG A 222 8.01 -26.15 -22.25
C ARG A 222 8.48 -24.91 -21.48
N PRO A 223 9.79 -24.77 -21.20
CA PRO A 223 10.34 -23.57 -20.55
C PRO A 223 9.95 -22.28 -21.27
N LEU A 224 9.73 -21.18 -20.52
CA LEU A 224 9.21 -19.93 -21.09
C LEU A 224 10.08 -19.40 -22.26
N GLY A 225 11.40 -19.40 -22.09
CA GLY A 225 12.35 -18.91 -23.09
C GLY A 225 12.09 -17.44 -23.46
N GLU A 226 12.16 -17.12 -24.75
CA GLU A 226 11.93 -15.77 -25.29
C GLU A 226 10.44 -15.42 -25.50
N ARG A 227 9.52 -16.33 -25.12
CA ARG A 227 8.08 -16.13 -25.37
C ARG A 227 7.54 -15.02 -24.48
N THR A 228 6.76 -14.13 -25.09
CA THR A 228 6.14 -13.03 -24.34
C THR A 228 4.94 -13.51 -23.56
N VAL A 229 4.86 -13.18 -22.27
CA VAL A 229 3.67 -13.45 -21.45
C VAL A 229 2.67 -12.31 -21.59
N VAL A 230 1.41 -12.64 -21.87
CA VAL A 230 0.35 -11.66 -22.15
C VAL A 230 -0.94 -11.99 -21.40
N GLY A 231 -1.78 -10.98 -21.17
CA GLY A 231 -3.18 -11.18 -20.79
C GLY A 231 -4.05 -11.60 -21.99
N PRO A 232 -5.32 -11.97 -21.75
CA PRO A 232 -6.24 -12.32 -22.84
C PRO A 232 -6.66 -11.10 -23.68
N ASP A 233 -6.45 -9.89 -23.18
CA ASP A 233 -6.52 -8.64 -23.94
C ASP A 233 -5.33 -8.46 -24.91
N GLY A 234 -4.37 -9.39 -24.89
CA GLY A 234 -3.17 -9.37 -25.70
C GLY A 234 -2.08 -8.43 -25.19
N ARG A 235 -2.29 -7.73 -24.06
CA ARG A 235 -1.31 -6.82 -23.47
C ARG A 235 -0.21 -7.59 -22.77
N ALA A 236 1.03 -7.13 -22.90
CA ALA A 236 2.17 -7.73 -22.23
C ALA A 236 2.04 -7.59 -20.69
N ILE A 237 2.27 -8.69 -19.99
CA ILE A 237 2.40 -8.69 -18.53
C ILE A 237 3.89 -8.48 -18.22
N PRO A 238 4.27 -7.59 -17.30
CA PRO A 238 5.67 -7.34 -17.01
C PRO A 238 6.33 -8.52 -16.30
N SER A 239 7.53 -8.91 -16.75
CA SER A 239 8.37 -9.86 -16.02
C SER A 239 8.94 -9.17 -14.78
N ARG A 240 8.66 -9.71 -13.60
CA ARG A 240 9.40 -9.43 -12.38
C ARG A 240 10.65 -10.31 -12.45
N ALA A 241 11.80 -9.72 -12.77
CA ALA A 241 13.05 -10.45 -12.79
C ALA A 241 13.18 -11.24 -11.48
N ALA A 242 13.50 -12.55 -11.56
CA ALA A 242 13.85 -13.35 -10.41
C ALA A 242 15.10 -12.71 -9.78
N GLY A 243 14.91 -11.92 -8.73
CA GLY A 243 15.98 -11.07 -8.17
C GLY A 243 15.64 -9.59 -8.02
N ALA A 244 14.44 -9.10 -8.38
CA ALA A 244 13.94 -7.81 -7.90
C ALA A 244 13.51 -7.85 -6.41
N GLY A 245 14.22 -8.64 -5.61
CA GLY A 245 14.42 -8.34 -4.20
C GLY A 245 15.26 -7.07 -4.11
N LEU A 246 15.11 -6.35 -3.00
CA LEU A 246 15.88 -5.15 -2.67
C LEU A 246 17.38 -5.33 -3.03
N PRO A 247 18.08 -4.28 -3.49
CA PRO A 247 19.53 -4.37 -3.68
C PRO A 247 20.16 -4.86 -2.39
N GLN A 248 20.81 -6.03 -2.43
CA GLN A 248 21.63 -6.49 -1.32
C GLN A 248 22.86 -5.61 -1.27
N SER A 249 22.81 -4.55 -0.47
CA SER A 249 23.98 -3.79 -0.06
C SER A 249 24.81 -4.69 0.85
N GLY A 250 25.73 -5.45 0.27
CA GLY A 250 26.57 -6.37 1.02
C GLY A 250 27.86 -6.69 0.26
N THR A 251 28.75 -5.71 0.14
CA THR A 251 30.15 -5.99 -0.19
C THR A 251 30.86 -6.37 1.11
N PRO A 252 31.42 -7.59 1.25
CA PRO A 252 32.25 -7.91 2.40
C PRO A 252 33.61 -7.21 2.21
N VAL A 253 33.94 -6.30 3.12
CA VAL A 253 35.31 -5.81 3.27
C VAL A 253 36.08 -6.88 4.02
N ARG A 254 37.13 -7.41 3.38
CA ARG A 254 38.15 -8.26 3.96
C ARG A 254 39.15 -7.44 4.76
#